data_AF-A0A212PD36-F1
#
_entry.id   AF-A0A212PD36-F1
#
_cell.length_a   1.000
_cell.length_b   1.000
_cell.length_c   1.000
_cell.angle_alpha   90.00
_cell.angle_beta   90.00
_cell.angle_gamma   90.00
#
_symmetry.space_group_name_H-M   'P 1'
#
loop_
_entity.id
_entity.type
_entity.pdbx_description
1 polymer ?
#
loop_
_entity_poly.entity_id
_entity_poly.type
_entity_poly.pdbx_seq_one_letter_code
_entity_poly.pdbx_strand_id
1 'polypeptide(L)'
;METAARSRRNFLGTLIAFIAGLFLLHRYLTPRMPLRQRRLVLPKAEVPPEGALVYRQARMAVIRSGESLHALELVCTHLGCTVSVTPGELVCPCHGSRFDREGNVIRGPADRPLKRHRVEISGQGFIILLS
;
A
#
# COMPACT_ATOMS: atom_id res chain seq x y z
N MET A 1 18.81 -35.38 45.43
CA MET A 1 18.04 -35.33 44.17
C MET A 1 17.12 -34.11 44.06
N GLU A 2 16.75 -33.43 45.16
CA GLU A 2 15.83 -32.27 45.14
C GLU A 2 16.39 -30.99 44.51
N THR A 3 17.71 -30.76 44.59
CA THR A 3 18.37 -29.53 44.07
C THR A 3 18.31 -29.44 42.54
N ALA A 4 18.55 -30.56 41.85
CA ALA A 4 18.48 -30.64 40.39
C ALA A 4 17.06 -30.39 39.85
N ALA A 5 16.03 -30.91 40.54
CA ALA A 5 14.63 -30.73 40.15
C ALA A 5 14.12 -29.28 40.37
N ARG A 6 14.66 -28.57 41.37
CA ARG A 6 14.36 -27.15 41.61
C ARG A 6 15.07 -26.23 40.60
N SER A 7 16.32 -26.53 40.26
CA SER A 7 17.09 -25.82 39.23
C SER A 7 16.44 -25.89 37.84
N ARG A 8 15.94 -27.07 37.44
CA ARG A 8 15.24 -27.24 36.15
C ARG A 8 13.93 -26.46 36.07
N ARG A 9 13.14 -26.43 37.15
CA ARG A 9 11.90 -25.64 37.23
C ARG A 9 12.14 -24.15 37.13
N ASN A 10 13.18 -23.63 37.79
CA ASN A 10 13.54 -22.21 37.70
C ASN A 10 14.04 -21.84 36.29
N PHE A 11 14.84 -22.71 35.65
CA PHE A 11 15.26 -22.52 34.26
C PHE A 11 14.08 -22.50 33.29
N LEU A 12 13.14 -23.45 33.42
CA LEU A 12 11.94 -23.48 32.59
C LEU A 12 11.06 -22.23 32.83
N GLY A 13 10.89 -21.81 34.08
CA GLY A 13 10.10 -20.61 34.42
C GLY A 13 10.70 -19.33 33.83
N THR A 14 12.02 -19.16 33.91
CA THR A 14 12.72 -18.00 33.32
C THR A 14 12.66 -18.02 31.80
N LEU A 15 12.82 -19.19 31.17
CA LEU A 15 12.69 -19.34 29.71
C LEU A 15 11.28 -19.00 29.23
N ILE A 16 10.24 -19.47 29.93
CA ILE A 16 8.84 -19.16 29.59
C ILE A 16 8.57 -17.66 29.72
N ALA A 17 9.02 -17.03 30.81
CA ALA A 17 8.86 -15.59 31.01
C ALA A 17 9.56 -14.78 29.90
N PHE A 18 10.74 -15.23 29.47
CA PHE A 18 11.48 -14.60 28.38
C PHE A 18 10.77 -14.73 27.03
N ILE A 19 10.27 -15.93 26.69
CA ILE A 19 9.50 -16.16 25.45
C ILE A 19 8.21 -15.33 25.46
N ALA A 20 7.50 -15.30 26.59
CA ALA A 20 6.29 -14.49 26.73
C ALA A 20 6.61 -12.99 26.59
N GLY A 21 7.70 -12.53 27.17
CA GLY A 21 8.20 -11.16 27.02
C GLY A 21 8.51 -10.81 25.57
N LEU A 22 9.25 -11.67 24.87
CA LEU A 22 9.53 -11.52 23.44
C LEU A 22 8.25 -11.50 22.59
N PHE A 23 7.27 -12.35 22.90
CA PHE A 23 6.00 -12.38 22.20
C PHE A 23 5.21 -11.07 22.39
N LEU A 24 5.14 -10.55 23.62
CA LEU A 24 4.48 -9.28 23.91
C LEU A 24 5.21 -8.10 23.25
N LEU A 25 6.54 -8.09 23.30
CA LEU A 25 7.35 -7.08 22.62
C LEU A 25 7.14 -7.13 21.10
N HIS A 26 7.14 -8.33 20.51
CA HIS A 26 6.87 -8.51 19.10
C HIS A 26 5.47 -8.01 18.73
N ARG A 27 4.45 -8.34 19.52
CA ARG A 27 3.08 -7.85 19.34
C ARG A 27 2.95 -6.33 19.48
N TYR A 28 3.76 -5.71 20.33
CA TYR A 28 3.82 -4.26 20.48
C TYR A 28 4.52 -3.60 19.29
N LEU A 29 5.63 -4.17 18.82
CA LEU A 29 6.42 -3.66 17.70
C LEU A 29 5.81 -3.96 16.32
N THR A 30 4.94 -4.96 16.21
CA THR A 30 4.24 -5.28 14.96
C THR A 30 2.92 -4.52 14.87
N PRO A 31 2.83 -3.49 14.02
CA PRO A 31 1.58 -2.75 13.86
C PRO A 31 0.51 -3.67 13.27
N ARG A 32 -0.69 -3.64 13.87
CA ARG A 32 -1.88 -4.26 13.29
C ARG A 32 -2.35 -3.43 12.12
N MET A 33 -1.84 -3.72 10.93
CA MET A 33 -2.38 -3.12 9.71
C MET A 33 -3.75 -3.77 9.42
N PRO A 34 -4.85 -3.01 9.42
CA PRO A 34 -6.14 -3.56 9.00
C PRO A 34 -6.01 -4.06 7.56
N LEU A 35 -6.69 -5.16 7.24
CA LEU A 35 -6.75 -5.67 5.88
C LEU A 35 -7.25 -4.54 4.96
N ARG A 36 -6.37 -4.03 4.10
CA ARG A 36 -6.75 -3.08 3.05
C ARG A 36 -7.83 -3.78 2.23
N GLN A 37 -9.01 -3.17 2.11
CA GLN A 37 -10.10 -3.73 1.31
C GLN A 37 -9.52 -4.08 -0.07
N ARG A 38 -9.61 -5.34 -0.48
CA ARG A 38 -9.00 -5.82 -1.73
C ARG A 38 -9.70 -5.29 -2.98
N ARG A 39 -10.83 -4.61 -2.81
CA ARG A 39 -11.71 -4.20 -3.90
C ARG A 39 -12.27 -2.81 -3.63
N LEU A 40 -12.00 -1.88 -4.53
CA LEU A 40 -12.67 -0.58 -4.57
C LEU A 40 -13.67 -0.60 -5.73
N VAL A 41 -14.95 -0.38 -5.44
CA VAL A 41 -16.01 -0.33 -6.45
C VAL A 41 -16.37 1.13 -6.69
N LEU A 42 -16.33 1.55 -7.94
CA LEU A 42 -16.56 2.93 -8.36
C LEU A 42 -17.69 2.97 -9.38
N PRO A 43 -18.68 3.85 -9.24
CA PRO A 43 -19.73 3.98 -10.25
C PRO A 43 -19.15 4.57 -11.54
N LYS A 44 -19.61 4.07 -12.69
CA LYS A 44 -19.08 4.45 -14.01
C LYS A 44 -19.25 5.94 -14.32
N ALA A 45 -20.30 6.55 -13.76
CA ALA A 45 -20.64 7.95 -13.96
C ALA A 45 -19.61 8.95 -13.39
N GLU A 46 -18.79 8.54 -12.44
CA GLU A 46 -17.79 9.42 -11.81
C GLU A 46 -16.49 9.52 -12.62
N VAL A 47 -16.21 8.56 -13.50
CA VAL A 47 -14.95 8.53 -14.28
C VAL A 47 -15.13 9.29 -15.59
N PRO A 48 -14.41 10.40 -15.81
CA PRO A 48 -14.51 11.15 -17.05
C PRO A 48 -14.03 10.32 -18.26
N PRO A 49 -14.49 10.65 -19.49
CA PRO A 49 -14.07 9.94 -20.69
C PRO A 49 -12.57 10.07 -20.99
N GLU A 50 -11.95 11.17 -20.53
CA GLU A 50 -10.54 11.47 -20.62
C GLU A 50 -10.07 12.07 -19.29
N GLY A 51 -8.87 11.71 -18.84
CA GLY A 51 -8.23 12.33 -17.67
C GLY A 51 -8.08 11.39 -16.48
N ALA A 52 -8.06 11.98 -15.28
CA ALA A 52 -7.74 11.25 -14.05
C ALA A 52 -8.68 11.62 -12.90
N LEU A 53 -9.21 10.62 -12.22
CA LEU A 53 -10.01 10.76 -11.01
C LEU A 53 -9.19 10.32 -9.79
N VAL A 54 -9.05 11.20 -8.80
CA VAL A 54 -8.15 11.00 -7.65
C VAL A 54 -8.93 10.66 -6.38
N TYR A 55 -8.70 9.46 -5.85
CA TYR A 55 -9.20 8.99 -4.58
C TYR A 55 -8.18 9.23 -3.47
N ARG A 56 -8.26 10.40 -2.84
CA ARG A 56 -7.28 10.85 -1.83
C ARG A 56 -7.17 9.91 -0.62
N GLN A 57 -8.29 9.41 -0.11
CA GLN A 57 -8.32 8.51 1.04
C GLN A 57 -7.64 7.16 0.76
N ALA A 58 -7.82 6.63 -0.46
CA ALA A 58 -7.20 5.38 -0.90
C ALA A 58 -5.78 5.56 -1.46
N ARG A 59 -5.31 6.82 -1.60
CA ARG A 59 -4.09 7.20 -2.34
C ARG A 59 -4.03 6.53 -3.70
N MET A 60 -5.06 6.74 -4.50
CA MET A 60 -5.22 6.08 -5.79
C MET A 60 -5.71 7.06 -6.85
N ALA A 61 -5.28 6.88 -8.10
CA ALA A 61 -5.85 7.55 -9.25
C ALA A 61 -6.38 6.51 -10.24
N VAL A 62 -7.55 6.76 -10.79
CA VAL A 62 -8.06 6.07 -11.99
C VAL A 62 -7.80 6.98 -13.17
N ILE A 63 -7.02 6.50 -14.13
CA ILE A 63 -6.64 7.25 -15.32
C ILE A 63 -7.31 6.58 -16.52
N ARG A 64 -7.94 7.40 -17.35
CA ARG A 64 -8.55 7.00 -18.61
C ARG A 64 -7.94 7.79 -19.76
N SER A 65 -7.49 7.06 -20.78
CA SER A 65 -6.97 7.60 -22.04
C SER A 65 -7.61 6.80 -23.19
N GLY A 66 -8.66 7.35 -23.78
CA GLY A 66 -9.51 6.70 -24.76
C GLY A 66 -10.20 5.43 -24.23
N GLU A 67 -9.83 4.29 -24.82
CA GLU A 67 -10.31 2.96 -24.42
C GLU A 67 -9.50 2.34 -23.28
N SER A 68 -8.31 2.89 -22.99
CA SER A 68 -7.48 2.39 -21.90
C SER A 68 -7.92 2.97 -20.56
N LEU A 69 -8.04 2.09 -19.56
CA LEU A 69 -8.39 2.44 -18.19
C LEU A 69 -7.48 1.67 -17.23
N HIS A 70 -6.79 2.39 -16.36
CA HIS A 70 -5.94 1.79 -15.33
C HIS A 70 -6.02 2.55 -14.02
N ALA A 71 -5.69 1.86 -12.94
CA ALA A 71 -5.58 2.45 -11.61
C ALA A 71 -4.11 2.46 -11.16
N LEU A 72 -3.65 3.60 -10.66
CA LEU A 72 -2.33 3.78 -10.09
C LEU A 72 -2.42 4.03 -8.60
N GLU A 73 -1.56 3.35 -7.84
CA GLU A 73 -1.29 3.71 -6.46
C GLU A 73 -0.44 4.99 -6.41
N LEU A 74 -0.99 6.05 -5.80
CA LEU A 74 -0.34 7.34 -5.64
C LEU A 74 0.62 7.36 -4.45
N VAL A 75 1.38 6.28 -4.25
CA VAL A 75 2.39 6.16 -3.20
C VAL A 75 3.75 6.15 -3.87
N CYS A 76 4.54 7.20 -3.62
CA CYS A 76 5.86 7.33 -4.21
C CYS A 76 6.75 6.17 -3.77
N THR A 77 7.36 5.49 -4.75
CA THR A 77 8.27 4.36 -4.53
C THR A 77 9.59 4.73 -3.87
N HIS A 78 9.89 6.02 -3.71
CA HIS A 78 11.03 6.49 -2.92
C HIS A 78 10.80 6.24 -1.42
N LEU A 79 9.94 7.05 -0.78
CA LEU A 79 9.71 7.02 0.68
C LEU A 79 8.22 7.07 1.07
N GLY A 80 7.31 6.76 0.14
CA GLY A 80 5.89 6.57 0.45
C GLY A 80 5.02 7.84 0.51
N CYS A 81 5.56 9.00 0.14
CA CYS A 81 4.77 10.23 0.01
C CYS A 81 3.63 10.08 -1.02
N THR A 82 2.51 10.76 -0.78
CA THR A 82 1.42 10.80 -1.76
C THR A 82 1.86 11.56 -3.01
N VAL A 83 1.67 10.96 -4.18
CA VAL A 83 1.98 11.57 -5.48
C VAL A 83 0.80 12.41 -5.96
N SER A 84 1.09 13.59 -6.49
CA SER A 84 0.09 14.51 -7.06
C SER A 84 -0.09 14.24 -8.56
N VAL A 85 -1.34 14.22 -9.01
CA VAL A 85 -1.67 14.11 -10.45
C VAL A 85 -1.73 15.51 -11.04
N THR A 86 -0.92 15.78 -12.06
CA THR A 86 -0.92 17.02 -12.86
C THR A 86 -1.42 16.73 -14.27
N PRO A 87 -1.68 17.74 -15.13
CA PRO A 87 -2.16 17.52 -16.50
C PRO A 87 -1.24 16.66 -17.38
N GLY A 88 0.09 16.71 -17.17
CA GLY A 88 1.05 15.94 -17.97
C GLY A 88 1.74 14.79 -17.24
N GLU A 89 2.00 14.96 -15.95
CA GLU A 89 2.84 14.03 -15.17
C GLU A 89 2.22 13.73 -13.79
N LEU A 90 2.73 12.71 -13.12
CA LEU A 90 2.54 12.53 -11.68
C LEU A 90 3.80 12.99 -10.94
N VAL A 91 3.65 13.87 -9.97
CA VAL A 91 4.77 14.55 -9.29
C VAL A 91 4.72 14.30 -7.79
N CYS A 92 5.82 13.82 -7.22
CA CYS A 92 5.97 13.68 -5.78
C CYS A 92 6.49 15.00 -5.18
N PRO A 93 5.73 15.66 -4.29
CA PRO A 93 6.13 16.96 -3.74
C PRO A 93 7.28 16.88 -2.72
N CYS A 94 7.59 15.69 -2.20
CA CYS A 94 8.59 15.54 -1.13
C CYS A 94 10.03 15.73 -1.63
N HIS A 95 10.39 15.07 -2.75
CA HIS A 95 11.77 15.07 -3.26
C HIS A 95 11.83 15.24 -4.79
N GLY A 96 10.69 15.54 -5.43
CA GLY A 96 10.65 15.87 -6.86
C GLY A 96 10.68 14.68 -7.82
N SER A 97 10.46 13.44 -7.35
CA SER A 97 10.28 12.29 -8.25
C SER A 97 9.12 12.55 -9.22
N ARG A 98 9.31 12.21 -10.50
CA ARG A 98 8.30 12.39 -11.56
C ARG A 98 8.01 11.06 -12.23
N PHE A 99 6.74 10.86 -12.57
CA PHE A 99 6.25 9.68 -13.26
C PHE A 99 5.36 10.08 -14.45
N ASP A 100 5.36 9.26 -15.49
CA ASP A 100 4.44 9.41 -16.63
C ASP A 100 3.02 8.97 -16.26
N ARG A 101 2.06 9.12 -17.18
CA ARG A 101 0.65 8.78 -16.92
C ARG A 101 0.39 7.29 -16.75
N GLU A 102 1.36 6.48 -17.12
CA GLU A 102 1.39 5.03 -16.98
C GLU A 102 2.01 4.60 -15.64
N GLY A 103 2.63 5.54 -14.91
CA GLY A 103 3.27 5.35 -13.62
C GLY A 103 4.76 5.02 -13.71
N ASN A 104 5.38 5.07 -14.89
CA ASN A 104 6.81 4.82 -15.05
C ASN A 104 7.63 6.01 -14.58
N VAL A 105 8.85 5.75 -14.09
CA VAL A 105 9.75 6.79 -13.61
C VAL A 105 10.26 7.63 -14.78
N ILE A 106 10.03 8.94 -14.72
CA ILE A 106 10.66 9.93 -15.61
C ILE A 106 11.89 10.53 -14.93
N ARG A 107 11.78 10.82 -13.62
CA ARG A 107 12.84 11.47 -12.84
C ARG A 107 12.89 10.95 -11.42
N GLY A 108 14.10 10.63 -10.96
CA GLY A 108 14.38 10.21 -9.58
C GLY A 108 14.19 11.31 -8.53
N PRO A 109 14.32 10.99 -7.23
CA PRO A 109 15.07 9.85 -6.67
C PRO A 109 14.36 8.49 -6.67
N ALA A 110 13.06 8.42 -6.98
CA ALA A 110 12.40 7.14 -7.17
C ALA A 110 13.05 6.34 -8.31
N ASP A 111 13.27 5.04 -8.10
CA ASP A 111 13.91 4.12 -9.04
C ASP A 111 12.96 3.05 -9.60
N ARG A 112 11.75 2.96 -9.02
CA ARG A 112 10.71 1.98 -9.39
C ARG A 112 9.42 2.68 -9.83
N PRO A 113 8.69 2.11 -10.80
CA PRO A 113 7.39 2.64 -11.23
C PRO A 113 6.34 2.55 -10.13
N LEU A 114 5.30 3.39 -10.21
CA LEU A 114 4.13 3.31 -9.34
C LEU A 114 3.40 1.98 -9.52
N LYS A 115 2.80 1.47 -8.45
CA LYS A 115 2.05 0.22 -8.50
C LYS A 115 0.79 0.40 -9.35
N ARG A 116 0.64 -0.46 -10.37
CA ARG A 116 -0.55 -0.55 -11.21
C ARG A 116 -1.53 -1.57 -10.64
N HIS A 117 -2.80 -1.21 -10.58
CA HIS A 117 -3.89 -2.10 -10.19
C HIS A 117 -4.75 -2.44 -11.41
N ARG A 118 -5.23 -3.69 -11.44
CA ARG A 118 -6.14 -4.16 -12.48
C ARG A 118 -7.51 -3.53 -12.25
N VAL A 119 -8.10 -3.00 -13.32
CA VAL A 119 -9.48 -2.51 -13.31
C VAL A 119 -10.34 -3.47 -14.11
N GLU A 120 -11.39 -3.97 -13.48
CA GLU A 120 -12.41 -4.80 -14.10
C GLU A 120 -13.67 -3.94 -14.32
N ILE A 121 -14.28 -4.08 -15.48
CA ILE A 121 -15.53 -3.38 -15.80
C ILE A 121 -16.69 -4.29 -15.39
N SER A 122 -17.59 -3.80 -14.54
CA SER A 122 -18.76 -4.56 -14.10
C SER A 122 -20.00 -3.71 -14.32
N GLY A 123 -20.76 -3.98 -15.39
CA GLY A 123 -22.09 -3.43 -15.70
C GLY A 123 -22.32 -1.95 -15.36
N GLN A 124 -22.57 -1.64 -14.09
CA GLN A 124 -22.87 -0.32 -13.53
C GLN A 124 -21.64 0.46 -12.98
N GLY A 125 -20.43 -0.11 -12.99
CA GLY A 125 -19.23 0.48 -12.40
C GLY A 125 -17.89 -0.15 -12.81
N PHE A 126 -16.82 0.38 -12.22
CA PHE A 126 -15.46 -0.13 -12.29
C PHE A 126 -15.08 -0.77 -10.96
N ILE A 127 -14.45 -1.92 -11.02
CA ILE A 127 -13.95 -2.66 -9.87
C ILE A 127 -12.44 -2.63 -9.95
N ILE A 128 -11.79 -1.98 -8.99
CA ILE A 128 -10.33 -1.97 -8.89
C ILE A 128 -9.91 -3.09 -7.96
N LEU A 129 -9.11 -4.01 -8.49
CA LEU A 129 -8.50 -5.08 -7.73
C LEU A 129 -7.18 -4.59 -7.13
N LEU A 130 -7.19 -4.43 -5.81
CA LEU A 130 -6.01 -4.07 -5.02
C LEU A 130 -5.21 -5.34 -4.75
N SER A 131 -4.31 -5.68 -5.68
CA SER A 131 -3.21 -6.64 -5.46
C SER A 131 -2.14 -6.09 -4.53
#